data_AF-A0A225D5R1-F1
#
_entry.id   AF-A0A225D5R1-F1
#
_cell.length_a   1.000
_cell.length_b   1.000
_cell.length_c   1.000
_cell.angle_alpha   90.00
_cell.angle_beta   90.00
_cell.angle_gamma   90.00
#
_symmetry.space_group_name_H-M   'P 1'
#
loop_
_entity.id
_entity.type
_entity.pdbx_description
1 polymer ?
#
loop_
_entity_poly.entity_id
_entity_poly.type
_entity_poly.pdbx_seq_one_letter_code
_entity_poly.pdbx_strand_id
1 'polypeptide(L)'
;MTGADLVLAAILLTTAPGTPETVPPPDRFPAMRDAVHQLGIEWEILDPRETRYVLTRPEEYSGDLDMLRRRYRELADAPRVADSMRFPDRSQVNELVRFNRAFRKYLDQRQQFETDRAPTLREVIAETDRLYQVWDSVRDARCEFYYVTVRRHALKKLRDQIGENDYLAGTLPPNVPMWRFNEMK
;
A
#
# COMPACT_ATOMS: atom_id res chain seq x y z
N MET A 1 0.99 -6.25 -31.19
CA MET A 1 1.40 -5.12 -30.33
C MET A 1 2.70 -4.55 -30.85
N THR A 2 2.71 -3.27 -31.14
CA THR A 2 3.80 -2.51 -31.73
C THR A 2 4.31 -1.46 -30.73
N GLY A 3 5.47 -0.86 -30.99
CA GLY A 3 5.96 0.26 -30.17
C GLY A 3 5.00 1.46 -30.16
N ALA A 4 4.26 1.67 -31.26
CA ALA A 4 3.25 2.73 -31.34
C ALA A 4 2.08 2.49 -30.38
N ASP A 5 1.68 1.22 -30.19
CA ASP A 5 0.60 0.86 -29.26
C ASP A 5 1.00 1.19 -27.81
N LEU A 6 2.27 0.93 -27.44
CA LEU A 6 2.79 1.28 -26.11
C LEU A 6 2.87 2.79 -25.89
N VAL A 7 3.31 3.56 -26.89
CA VAL A 7 3.32 5.03 -26.80
C VAL A 7 1.91 5.57 -26.60
N LEU A 8 0.94 5.07 -27.36
CA LEU A 8 -0.45 5.48 -27.23
C LEU A 8 -1.03 5.09 -25.87
N ALA A 9 -0.76 3.87 -25.39
CA ALA A 9 -1.16 3.44 -24.04
C ALA A 9 -0.54 4.34 -22.95
N ALA A 10 0.72 4.73 -23.07
CA ALA A 10 1.38 5.65 -22.13
C ALA A 10 0.70 7.03 -22.13
N ILE A 11 0.36 7.57 -23.29
CA ILE A 11 -0.39 8.84 -23.42
C ILE A 11 -1.76 8.69 -22.75
N LEU A 12 -2.49 7.61 -23.03
CA LEU A 12 -3.80 7.35 -22.45
C LEU A 12 -3.73 7.28 -20.91
N LEU A 13 -2.75 6.60 -20.35
CA LEU A 13 -2.61 6.42 -18.90
C LEU A 13 -2.14 7.69 -18.15
N THR A 14 -1.36 8.55 -18.81
CA THR A 14 -0.84 9.80 -18.22
C THR A 14 -1.77 10.99 -18.39
N THR A 15 -2.77 10.88 -19.27
CA THR A 15 -3.83 11.86 -19.46
C THR A 15 -4.65 12.04 -18.18
N ALA A 16 -5.28 13.21 -18.01
CA ALA A 16 -6.06 13.51 -16.83
C ALA A 16 -7.28 12.58 -16.66
N PRO A 17 -7.59 12.15 -15.42
CA PRO A 17 -8.89 11.58 -15.10
C PRO A 17 -10.02 12.53 -15.51
N GLY A 18 -11.10 11.96 -16.00
CA GLY A 18 -12.27 12.65 -16.54
C GLY A 18 -12.11 13.12 -17.98
N THR A 19 -10.93 13.00 -18.59
CA THR A 19 -10.76 13.30 -20.02
C THR A 19 -11.53 12.28 -20.86
N PRO A 20 -12.53 12.71 -21.64
CA PRO A 20 -13.29 11.80 -22.48
C PRO A 20 -12.38 11.13 -23.51
N GLU A 21 -12.52 9.82 -23.68
CA GLU A 21 -11.81 9.08 -24.72
C GLU A 21 -12.78 8.34 -25.61
N THR A 22 -12.45 8.32 -26.91
CA THR A 22 -13.21 7.52 -27.87
C THR A 22 -12.82 6.05 -27.73
N VAL A 23 -13.83 5.18 -27.73
CA VAL A 23 -13.61 3.72 -27.69
C VAL A 23 -12.90 3.31 -29.00
N PRO A 24 -11.76 2.60 -28.92
CA PRO A 24 -11.09 2.11 -30.13
C PRO A 24 -12.00 1.22 -30.98
N PRO A 25 -11.85 1.23 -32.32
CA PRO A 25 -12.50 0.27 -33.20
C PRO A 25 -12.28 -1.19 -32.78
N PRO A 26 -13.23 -2.11 -33.02
CA PRO A 26 -13.14 -3.50 -32.54
C PRO A 26 -11.89 -4.27 -33.00
N ASP A 27 -11.34 -3.93 -34.17
CA ASP A 27 -10.11 -4.51 -34.71
C ASP A 27 -8.84 -4.03 -33.98
N ARG A 28 -8.88 -2.82 -33.40
CA ARG A 28 -7.75 -2.22 -32.66
C ARG A 28 -7.85 -2.38 -31.15
N PHE A 29 -9.06 -2.62 -30.63
CA PHE A 29 -9.31 -2.72 -29.20
C PHE A 29 -8.43 -3.78 -28.51
N PRO A 30 -8.22 -5.00 -29.03
CA PRO A 30 -7.36 -5.99 -28.36
C PRO A 30 -5.91 -5.53 -28.24
N ALA A 31 -5.32 -4.98 -29.29
CA ALA A 31 -3.94 -4.50 -29.27
C ALA A 31 -3.75 -3.32 -28.30
N MET A 32 -4.73 -2.40 -28.26
CA MET A 32 -4.75 -1.29 -27.31
C MET A 32 -4.85 -1.79 -25.87
N ARG A 33 -5.82 -2.67 -25.59
CA ARG A 33 -6.02 -3.28 -24.27
C ARG A 33 -4.75 -3.94 -23.78
N ASP A 34 -4.12 -4.77 -24.62
CA ASP A 34 -2.91 -5.50 -24.24
C ASP A 34 -1.75 -4.54 -23.94
N ALA A 35 -1.60 -3.44 -24.71
CA ALA A 35 -0.60 -2.41 -24.45
C ALA A 35 -0.87 -1.64 -23.14
N VAL A 36 -2.12 -1.29 -22.85
CA VAL A 36 -2.53 -0.65 -21.59
C VAL A 36 -2.33 -1.59 -20.41
N HIS A 37 -2.67 -2.88 -20.54
CA HIS A 37 -2.43 -3.88 -19.50
C HIS A 37 -0.94 -4.06 -19.22
N GLN A 38 -0.12 -4.17 -20.26
CA GLN A 38 1.32 -4.29 -20.11
C GLN A 38 1.90 -3.10 -19.33
N LEU A 39 1.66 -1.88 -19.80
CA LEU A 39 2.17 -0.69 -19.10
C LEU A 39 1.57 -0.53 -17.72
N GLY A 40 0.29 -0.84 -17.53
CA GLY A 40 -0.37 -0.78 -16.23
C GLY A 40 0.27 -1.71 -15.20
N ILE A 41 0.66 -2.91 -15.62
CA ILE A 41 1.38 -3.88 -14.78
C ILE A 41 2.82 -3.40 -14.52
N GLU A 42 3.53 -2.96 -15.55
CA GLU A 42 4.92 -2.48 -15.43
C GLU A 42 5.05 -1.22 -14.55
N TRP A 43 4.06 -0.33 -14.60
CA TRP A 43 3.98 0.87 -13.77
C TRP A 43 3.35 0.60 -12.39
N GLU A 44 2.97 -0.64 -12.12
CA GLU A 44 2.35 -1.09 -10.87
C GLU A 44 1.08 -0.28 -10.50
N ILE A 45 0.24 0.02 -11.50
CA ILE A 45 -1.08 0.66 -11.37
C ILE A 45 -2.23 -0.31 -11.68
N LEU A 46 -1.91 -1.49 -12.24
CA LEU A 46 -2.82 -2.59 -12.51
C LEU A 46 -2.19 -3.89 -12.00
N ASP A 47 -2.93 -4.67 -11.20
CA ASP A 47 -2.47 -6.00 -10.82
C ASP A 47 -2.69 -7.00 -11.96
N PRO A 48 -1.77 -7.95 -12.20
CA PRO A 48 -1.96 -8.98 -13.23
C PRO A 48 -3.26 -9.76 -13.10
N ARG A 49 -3.78 -9.94 -11.88
CA ARG A 49 -5.06 -10.63 -11.62
C ARG A 49 -6.27 -9.83 -12.08
N GLU A 50 -6.16 -8.51 -12.17
CA GLU A 50 -7.24 -7.59 -12.57
C GLU A 50 -7.43 -7.55 -14.10
N THR A 51 -6.45 -8.02 -14.89
CA THR A 51 -6.52 -8.04 -16.38
C THR A 51 -7.73 -8.82 -16.93
N ARG A 52 -8.29 -9.73 -16.13
CA ARG A 52 -9.49 -10.53 -16.46
C ARG A 52 -10.79 -9.75 -16.38
N TYR A 53 -10.76 -8.53 -15.85
CA TYR A 53 -11.96 -7.72 -15.60
C TYR A 53 -11.79 -6.31 -16.18
N VAL A 54 -10.60 -5.72 -16.06
CA VAL A 54 -10.29 -4.37 -16.55
C VAL A 54 -10.09 -4.35 -18.07
N LEU A 55 -10.75 -3.42 -18.76
CA LEU A 55 -10.73 -3.22 -20.22
C LEU A 55 -11.16 -4.48 -20.99
N THR A 56 -12.05 -5.28 -20.41
CA THR A 56 -12.55 -6.51 -21.06
C THR A 56 -13.69 -6.22 -22.02
N ARG A 57 -14.48 -5.18 -21.74
CA ARG A 57 -15.69 -4.80 -22.47
C ARG A 57 -15.54 -3.38 -23.02
N PRO A 58 -15.81 -3.14 -24.33
CA PRO A 58 -15.75 -1.80 -24.91
C PRO A 58 -16.66 -0.78 -24.20
N GLU A 59 -17.77 -1.23 -23.61
CA GLU A 59 -18.73 -0.38 -22.91
C GLU A 59 -18.17 0.17 -21.59
N GLU A 60 -17.25 -0.56 -20.96
CA GLU A 60 -16.61 -0.20 -19.68
C GLU A 60 -15.29 0.58 -19.90
N TYR A 61 -14.83 0.70 -21.15
CA TYR A 61 -13.55 1.29 -21.54
C TYR A 61 -13.23 2.62 -20.86
N SER A 62 -14.17 3.57 -20.91
CA SER A 62 -13.97 4.90 -20.35
C SER A 62 -13.81 4.87 -18.83
N GLY A 63 -14.62 4.06 -18.15
CA GLY A 63 -14.57 3.92 -16.69
C GLY A 63 -13.29 3.24 -16.22
N ASP A 64 -12.89 2.16 -16.89
CA ASP A 64 -11.65 1.44 -16.59
C ASP A 64 -10.42 2.30 -16.84
N LEU A 65 -10.38 3.02 -17.96
CA LEU A 65 -9.27 3.92 -18.27
C LEU A 65 -9.20 5.07 -17.26
N ASP A 66 -10.33 5.65 -16.85
CA ASP A 66 -10.37 6.67 -15.83
C ASP A 66 -9.85 6.17 -14.47
N MET A 67 -10.25 4.96 -14.08
CA MET A 67 -9.73 4.30 -12.88
C MET A 67 -8.20 4.17 -12.93
N LEU A 68 -7.65 3.70 -14.06
CA LEU A 68 -6.20 3.56 -14.23
C LEU A 68 -5.47 4.91 -14.18
N ARG A 69 -6.02 5.97 -14.78
CA ARG A 69 -5.49 7.34 -14.71
C ARG A 69 -5.45 7.87 -13.28
N ARG A 70 -6.51 7.60 -12.48
CA ARG A 70 -6.55 7.98 -11.05
C ARG A 70 -5.45 7.25 -10.28
N ARG A 71 -5.34 5.92 -10.45
CA ARG A 71 -4.29 5.12 -9.82
C ARG A 71 -2.89 5.60 -10.20
N TYR A 72 -2.66 5.96 -11.46
CA TYR A 72 -1.39 6.54 -11.91
C TYR A 72 -1.02 7.81 -11.12
N ARG A 73 -1.97 8.72 -10.92
CA ARG A 73 -1.74 9.94 -10.13
C ARG A 73 -1.56 9.66 -8.65
N GLU A 74 -2.41 8.83 -8.07
CA GLU A 74 -2.40 8.52 -6.63
C GLU A 74 -1.12 7.79 -6.19
N LEU A 75 -0.55 7.00 -7.09
CA LEU A 75 0.67 6.21 -6.87
C LEU A 75 1.93 6.83 -7.50
N ALA A 76 1.87 8.06 -8.01
CA ALA A 76 3.00 8.69 -8.71
C ALA A 76 4.26 8.78 -7.83
N ASP A 77 4.07 9.05 -6.54
CA ASP A 77 5.12 9.16 -5.52
C ASP A 77 5.20 7.93 -4.61
N ALA A 78 4.39 6.89 -4.84
CA ALA A 78 4.41 5.69 -4.03
C ALA A 78 5.64 4.82 -4.38
N PRO A 79 6.37 4.27 -3.40
CA PRO A 79 7.46 3.33 -3.66
C PRO A 79 6.99 2.11 -4.47
N ARG A 80 7.93 1.46 -5.16
CA ARG A 80 7.61 0.24 -5.92
C ARG A 80 7.44 -0.95 -4.99
N VAL A 81 6.67 -1.94 -5.39
CA VAL A 81 6.41 -3.12 -4.53
C VAL A 81 7.69 -3.87 -4.16
N ALA A 82 8.68 -3.86 -5.05
CA ALA A 82 10.00 -4.45 -4.79
C ALA A 82 10.70 -3.85 -3.55
N ASP A 83 10.46 -2.57 -3.21
CA ASP A 83 11.04 -1.95 -2.01
C ASP A 83 10.55 -2.60 -0.72
N SER A 84 9.42 -3.32 -0.74
CA SER A 84 8.97 -4.09 0.42
C SER A 84 10.00 -5.12 0.88
N MET A 85 10.93 -5.57 0.02
CA MET A 85 11.99 -6.53 0.37
C MET A 85 13.03 -5.96 1.34
N ARG A 86 13.05 -4.64 1.58
CA ARG A 86 13.88 -4.00 2.61
C ARG A 86 13.45 -4.36 4.03
N PHE A 87 12.19 -4.76 4.19
CA PHE A 87 11.57 -5.00 5.48
C PHE A 87 11.45 -6.50 5.78
N PRO A 88 11.27 -6.87 7.05
CA PRO A 88 11.02 -8.24 7.48
C PRO A 88 9.97 -8.97 6.63
N ASP A 89 10.10 -10.29 6.54
CA ASP A 89 9.09 -11.11 5.88
C ASP A 89 7.75 -11.10 6.63
N ARG A 90 6.71 -11.57 5.93
CA ARG A 90 5.35 -11.53 6.48
C ARG A 90 5.18 -12.37 7.75
N SER A 91 5.88 -13.50 7.87
CA SER A 91 5.84 -14.34 9.08
C SER A 91 6.35 -13.57 10.28
N GLN A 92 7.53 -12.97 10.17
CA GLN A 92 8.13 -12.19 11.24
C GLN A 92 7.28 -10.97 11.61
N VAL A 93 6.75 -10.26 10.62
CA VAL A 93 5.85 -9.11 10.86
C VAL A 93 4.58 -9.55 11.60
N ASN A 94 3.98 -10.69 11.24
CA ASN A 94 2.78 -11.20 11.90
C ASN A 94 3.03 -11.51 13.39
N GLU A 95 4.20 -12.07 13.73
CA GLU A 95 4.59 -12.32 15.12
C GLU A 95 4.71 -11.01 15.90
N LEU A 96 5.40 -10.02 15.34
CA LEU A 96 5.61 -8.72 16.00
C LEU A 96 4.29 -7.94 16.18
N VAL A 97 3.40 -8.00 15.19
CA VAL A 97 2.04 -7.44 15.27
C VAL A 97 1.20 -8.18 16.32
N ARG A 98 1.29 -9.51 16.39
CA ARG A 98 0.60 -10.30 17.41
C ARG A 98 1.10 -9.93 18.81
N PHE A 99 2.41 -9.75 18.98
CA PHE A 99 2.99 -9.29 20.23
C PHE A 99 2.49 -7.90 20.63
N ASN A 100 2.50 -6.94 19.69
CA ASN A 100 1.97 -5.59 19.94
C ASN A 100 0.52 -5.64 20.43
N ARG A 101 -0.35 -6.42 19.77
CA ARG A 101 -1.76 -6.58 20.20
C ARG A 101 -1.88 -7.20 21.59
N ALA A 102 -1.05 -8.19 21.91
CA ALA A 102 -1.04 -8.80 23.24
C ALA A 102 -0.60 -7.79 24.32
N PHE A 103 0.43 -6.99 24.03
CA PHE A 103 0.90 -5.92 24.91
C PHE A 103 -0.16 -4.83 25.10
N ARG A 104 -0.80 -4.39 24.03
CA ARG A 104 -1.91 -3.43 24.05
C ARG A 104 -3.06 -3.90 24.94
N LYS A 105 -3.43 -5.18 24.85
CA LYS A 105 -4.46 -5.82 25.69
C LYS A 105 -4.04 -5.87 27.16
N TYR A 106 -2.76 -6.15 27.44
CA TYR A 106 -2.22 -6.13 28.79
C TYR A 106 -2.29 -4.73 29.42
N LEU A 107 -1.99 -3.66 28.65
CA LEU A 107 -2.14 -2.29 29.13
C LEU A 107 -3.59 -1.92 29.45
N ASP A 108 -4.56 -2.34 28.62
CA ASP A 108 -5.99 -2.15 28.91
C ASP A 108 -6.40 -2.78 30.23
N GLN A 109 -5.94 -4.01 30.48
CA GLN A 109 -6.24 -4.71 31.73
C GLN A 109 -5.66 -3.96 32.93
N ARG A 110 -4.42 -3.47 32.84
CA ARG A 110 -3.81 -2.66 33.91
C ARG A 110 -4.57 -1.37 34.17
N GLN A 111 -5.00 -0.67 33.12
CA GLN A 111 -5.72 0.59 33.26
C GLN A 111 -7.03 0.45 34.06
N GLN A 112 -7.64 -0.74 34.08
CA GLN A 112 -8.85 -1.01 34.86
C GLN A 112 -8.59 -1.05 36.38
N PHE A 113 -7.39 -1.41 36.81
CA PHE A 113 -7.05 -1.60 38.23
C PHE A 113 -6.08 -0.53 38.76
N GLU A 114 -5.18 -0.01 37.92
CA GLU A 114 -4.17 1.02 38.24
C GLU A 114 -4.70 2.42 37.89
N THR A 115 -5.76 2.85 38.60
CA THR A 115 -6.42 4.14 38.35
C THR A 115 -5.52 5.35 38.60
N ASP A 116 -4.56 5.22 39.52
CA ASP A 116 -3.51 6.19 39.82
C ASP A 116 -2.54 6.39 38.65
N ARG A 117 -2.32 5.35 37.83
CA ARG A 117 -1.43 5.36 36.66
C ARG A 117 -2.17 5.48 35.32
N ALA A 118 -3.50 5.62 35.36
CA ALA A 118 -4.34 5.65 34.16
C ALA A 118 -3.93 6.71 33.11
N PRO A 119 -3.47 7.93 33.47
CA PRO A 119 -2.97 8.89 32.48
C PRO A 119 -1.76 8.34 31.70
N THR A 120 -0.74 7.86 32.41
CA THR A 120 0.47 7.28 31.79
C THR A 120 0.12 6.05 30.96
N LEU A 121 -0.74 5.16 31.44
CA LEU A 121 -1.15 3.98 30.68
C LEU A 121 -1.85 4.34 29.36
N ARG A 122 -2.70 5.39 29.36
CA ARG A 122 -3.32 5.89 28.13
C ARG A 122 -2.31 6.41 27.11
N GLU A 123 -1.24 7.07 27.57
CA GLU A 123 -0.16 7.51 26.68
C GLU A 123 0.58 6.32 26.05
N VAL A 124 0.94 5.32 26.86
CA VAL A 124 1.63 4.11 26.36
C VAL A 124 0.73 3.32 25.41
N ILE A 125 -0.57 3.28 25.68
CA ILE A 125 -1.59 2.70 24.79
C ILE A 125 -1.59 3.42 23.44
N ALA A 126 -1.70 4.75 23.44
CA ALA A 126 -1.72 5.53 22.20
C ALA A 126 -0.42 5.38 21.41
N GLU A 127 0.72 5.29 22.10
CA GLU A 127 2.01 5.03 21.49
C GLU A 127 2.09 3.62 20.88
N THR A 128 1.59 2.61 21.59
CA THR A 128 1.49 1.22 21.11
C THR A 128 0.61 1.13 19.85
N ASP A 129 -0.50 1.87 19.81
CA ASP A 129 -1.40 1.93 18.65
C ASP A 129 -0.74 2.63 17.45
N ARG A 130 0.07 3.68 17.67
CA ARG A 130 0.88 4.29 16.59
C ARG A 130 1.91 3.33 16.03
N LEU A 131 2.63 2.61 16.89
CA LEU A 131 3.60 1.60 16.46
C LEU A 131 2.91 0.46 15.71
N TYR A 132 1.74 0.01 16.18
CA TYR A 132 0.92 -0.96 15.46
C TYR A 132 0.67 -0.53 14.02
N GLN A 133 0.27 0.73 13.79
CA GLN A 133 -0.02 1.21 12.44
C GLN A 133 1.19 1.15 11.50
N VAL A 134 2.41 1.36 11.99
CA VAL A 134 3.65 1.20 11.20
C VAL A 134 3.81 -0.25 10.78
N TRP A 135 3.75 -1.17 11.75
CA TRP A 135 3.92 -2.60 11.50
C TRP A 135 2.79 -3.21 10.66
N ASP A 136 1.57 -2.65 10.75
CA ASP A 136 0.43 -3.00 9.92
C ASP A 136 0.68 -2.61 8.45
N SER A 137 1.23 -1.42 8.20
CA SER A 137 1.64 -0.99 6.86
C SER A 137 2.71 -1.92 6.26
N VAL A 138 3.69 -2.35 7.06
CA VAL A 138 4.68 -3.36 6.62
C VAL A 138 3.97 -4.68 6.27
N ARG A 139 3.07 -5.15 7.14
CA ARG A 139 2.34 -6.42 6.92
C ARG A 139 1.59 -6.41 5.59
N ASP A 140 0.90 -5.31 5.30
CA ASP A 140 0.10 -5.16 4.09
C ASP A 140 0.99 -5.06 2.85
N ALA A 141 2.11 -4.32 2.91
CA ALA A 141 3.09 -4.25 1.83
C ALA A 141 3.76 -5.61 1.50
N ARG A 142 3.98 -6.46 2.52
CA ARG A 142 4.54 -7.81 2.38
C ARG A 142 3.50 -8.88 2.03
N CYS A 143 2.21 -8.53 1.94
CA CYS A 143 1.15 -9.49 1.67
C CYS A 143 0.98 -9.74 0.16
N GLU A 144 1.47 -10.88 -0.35
CA GLU A 144 1.36 -11.27 -1.77
C GLU A 144 -0.06 -11.59 -2.24
N PHE A 145 -1.01 -11.76 -1.31
CA PHE A 145 -2.42 -11.92 -1.65
C PHE A 145 -3.09 -10.58 -1.98
N TYR A 146 -2.50 -9.45 -1.57
CA TYR A 146 -3.02 -8.13 -1.90
C TYR A 146 -2.59 -7.70 -3.30
N TYR A 147 -3.44 -6.91 -3.94
CA TYR A 147 -3.14 -6.32 -5.23
C TYR A 147 -1.96 -5.35 -5.13
N VAL A 148 -1.20 -5.25 -6.23
CA VAL A 148 -0.02 -4.38 -6.34
C VAL A 148 -0.30 -2.95 -5.87
N THR A 149 -1.47 -2.39 -6.19
CA THR A 149 -1.89 -1.03 -5.81
C THR A 149 -2.04 -0.87 -4.29
N VAL A 150 -2.67 -1.83 -3.61
CA VAL A 150 -2.80 -1.84 -2.15
C VAL A 150 -1.43 -1.90 -1.48
N ARG A 151 -0.53 -2.75 -1.99
CA ARG A 151 0.83 -2.88 -1.46
C ARG A 151 1.64 -1.60 -1.63
N ARG A 152 1.51 -0.89 -2.76
CA ARG A 152 2.16 0.41 -2.98
C ARG A 152 1.61 1.50 -2.07
N HIS A 153 0.30 1.56 -1.87
CA HIS A 153 -0.28 2.48 -0.88
C HIS A 153 0.23 2.21 0.53
N ALA A 154 0.36 0.93 0.92
CA ALA A 154 0.92 0.56 2.21
C ALA A 154 2.38 1.00 2.34
N LEU A 155 3.20 0.87 1.29
CA LEU A 155 4.58 1.37 1.27
C LEU A 155 4.66 2.90 1.35
N LYS A 156 3.79 3.61 0.63
CA LYS A 156 3.70 5.08 0.70
C LYS A 156 3.36 5.52 2.12
N LYS A 157 2.31 4.93 2.70
CA LYS A 157 1.91 5.19 4.10
C LYS A 157 3.05 4.87 5.08
N LEU A 158 3.74 3.75 4.90
CA LEU A 158 4.88 3.38 5.74
C LEU A 158 5.99 4.44 5.69
N ARG A 159 6.40 4.86 4.49
CA ARG A 159 7.40 5.92 4.30
C ARG A 159 6.97 7.21 4.99
N ASP A 160 5.72 7.61 4.83
CA ASP A 160 5.20 8.84 5.44
C ASP A 160 5.14 8.74 6.98
N GLN A 161 4.97 7.53 7.53
CA GLN A 161 4.94 7.29 8.98
C GLN A 161 6.32 7.28 9.65
N ILE A 162 7.34 6.71 9.00
CA ILE A 162 8.70 6.57 9.58
C ILE A 162 9.70 7.61 9.07
N GLY A 163 9.34 8.33 8.00
CA GLY A 163 10.23 9.27 7.33
C GLY A 163 11.11 8.62 6.26
N GLU A 164 11.59 9.45 5.34
CA GLU A 164 12.32 8.99 4.14
C GLU A 164 13.66 8.31 4.48
N ASN A 165 14.43 8.86 5.42
CA ASN A 165 15.73 8.32 5.80
C ASN A 165 15.62 6.89 6.37
N ASP A 166 14.71 6.69 7.34
CA ASP A 166 14.50 5.38 7.96
C ASP A 166 13.90 4.39 6.96
N TYR A 167 13.01 4.85 6.08
CA TYR A 167 12.47 4.03 4.99
C TYR A 167 13.56 3.53 4.04
N LEU A 168 14.46 4.42 3.59
CA LEU A 168 15.55 4.05 2.69
C LEU A 168 16.54 3.09 3.37
N ALA A 169 16.81 3.29 4.65
CA ALA A 169 17.66 2.42 5.46
C ALA A 169 17.02 1.06 5.82
N GLY A 170 15.70 0.92 5.64
CA GLY A 170 14.96 -0.26 6.10
C GLY A 170 14.83 -0.33 7.63
N THR A 171 15.04 0.79 8.32
CA THR A 171 14.97 0.87 9.79
C THR A 171 13.52 1.03 10.22
N LEU A 172 13.05 0.13 11.08
CA LEU A 172 11.71 0.20 11.67
C LEU A 172 11.79 0.57 13.15
N PRO A 173 10.80 1.33 13.67
CA PRO A 173 10.68 1.51 15.11
C PRO A 173 10.35 0.16 15.78
N PRO A 174 10.58 0.02 17.10
CA PRO A 174 10.20 -1.21 17.79
C PRO A 174 8.69 -1.48 17.68
N ASN A 175 8.30 -2.74 17.84
CA ASN A 175 6.90 -3.14 17.75
C ASN A 175 6.07 -2.76 18.99
N VAL A 176 6.72 -2.36 20.08
CA VAL A 176 6.09 -1.78 21.29
C VAL A 176 6.99 -0.67 21.86
N PRO A 177 6.50 0.19 22.77
CA PRO A 177 7.28 1.29 23.35
C PRO A 177 8.38 0.80 24.32
N MET A 178 9.48 0.27 23.78
CA MET A 178 10.53 -0.39 24.57
C MET A 178 11.22 0.53 25.61
N TRP A 179 11.25 1.84 25.38
CA TRP A 179 11.82 2.83 26.30
C TRP A 179 11.04 2.95 27.62
N ARG A 180 9.74 2.64 27.61
CA ARG A 180 8.88 2.73 28.80
C ARG A 180 9.13 1.60 29.81
N PHE A 181 9.78 0.51 29.41
CA PHE A 181 10.12 -0.58 30.33
C PHE A 181 11.16 -0.18 31.38
N ASN A 182 11.97 0.85 31.12
CA ASN A 182 12.92 1.38 32.09
C ASN A 182 12.26 2.33 33.11
N GLU A 183 11.15 2.97 32.74
CA GLU A 183 10.41 3.93 33.58
C GLU A 183 9.33 3.27 34.46
N MET A 184 8.97 2.02 34.15
CA MET A 184 7.92 1.26 34.87
C MET A 184 8.44 0.34 35.98
N LYS A 185 9.76 0.37 36.29
CA LYS A 185 10.32 -0.26 37.49
C LYS A 185 10.01 0.58 38.72
#